data_AF-A0A9X1LSV9-F1
#
_entry.id   AF-A0A9X1LSV9-F1
#
_cell.length_a   1.000
_cell.length_b   1.000
_cell.length_c   1.000
_cell.angle_alpha   90.00
_cell.angle_beta   90.00
_cell.angle_gamma   90.00
#
_symmetry.space_group_name_H-M   'P 1'
#
loop_
_entity.id
_entity.type
_entity.pdbx_description
1 polymer ?
#
loop_
_entity_poly.entity_id
_entity_poly.type
_entity_poly.pdbx_seq_one_letter_code
_entity_poly.pdbx_strand_id
1 'polypeptide(L)'
;MAPTPDSAPRSTVVALVGAGSDELLTGLADVPALIALSLREADPSVATHLVTSASAPYVIHDADPLEHVAAAWVELYEERATLGSLEIEVETLLGFFASGEVVMPDYYVVAGPEAIEGTWRHWWLGALALRAPSRVLPVEASGPALRSRLRSLPTSRPWPDPATWLPHVQFDIPDRVGLRDQPGAA
;
A
#
# COMPACT_ATOMS: atom_id res chain seq x y z
N MET A 1 4.81 41.90 -4.84
CA MET A 1 4.80 40.43 -5.00
C MET A 1 4.81 39.82 -3.62
N ALA A 2 3.69 39.22 -3.20
CA ALA A 2 3.66 38.44 -1.97
C ALA A 2 4.41 37.11 -2.22
N PRO A 3 5.23 36.61 -1.28
CA PRO A 3 5.76 35.26 -1.38
C PRO A 3 4.59 34.28 -1.34
N THR A 4 4.47 33.44 -2.37
CA THR A 4 3.66 32.23 -2.35
C THR A 4 4.04 31.43 -1.11
N PRO A 5 3.08 30.89 -0.33
CA PRO A 5 3.44 30.02 0.79
C PRO A 5 4.20 28.83 0.20
N ASP A 6 5.46 28.73 0.59
CA ASP A 6 6.32 27.58 0.33
C ASP A 6 5.56 26.37 0.88
N SER A 7 5.01 25.54 -0.02
CA SER A 7 4.24 24.37 0.37
C SER A 7 5.19 23.52 1.20
N ALA A 8 4.93 23.39 2.50
CA ALA A 8 5.70 22.52 3.37
C ALA A 8 5.87 21.17 2.66
N PRO A 9 7.08 20.57 2.68
CA PRO A 9 7.31 19.32 1.99
C PRO A 9 6.31 18.28 2.52
N ARG A 10 5.49 17.73 1.62
CA ARG A 10 4.53 16.68 1.94
C ARG A 10 5.29 15.49 2.52
N SER A 11 4.80 14.94 3.63
CA SER A 11 5.33 13.72 4.23
C SER A 11 5.35 12.57 3.22
N THR A 12 6.38 11.74 3.28
CA THR A 12 6.37 10.45 2.60
C THR A 12 5.46 9.49 3.37
N VAL A 13 4.43 8.99 2.72
CA VAL A 13 3.42 8.11 3.31
C VAL A 13 3.72 6.65 2.99
N VAL A 14 3.71 5.79 3.99
CA VAL A 14 3.98 4.36 3.84
C VAL A 14 2.84 3.55 4.47
N ALA A 15 2.20 2.71 3.66
CA ALA A 15 1.30 1.68 4.15
C ALA A 15 2.12 0.44 4.55
N LEU A 16 2.04 0.03 5.81
CA LEU A 16 2.64 -1.17 6.35
C LEU A 16 1.58 -2.28 6.40
N VAL A 17 1.71 -3.26 5.52
CA VAL A 17 0.75 -4.35 5.35
C VAL A 17 1.43 -5.71 5.57
N GLY A 18 0.65 -6.78 5.58
CA GLY A 18 1.16 -8.14 5.76
C GLY A 18 1.25 -8.57 7.23
N ALA A 19 1.95 -9.68 7.46
CA ALA A 19 1.97 -10.38 8.74
C ALA A 19 2.68 -9.57 9.83
N GLY A 20 2.05 -9.47 11.02
CA GLY A 20 2.63 -8.78 12.18
C GLY A 20 2.75 -7.27 12.02
N SER A 21 2.04 -6.66 11.06
CA SER A 21 2.08 -5.22 10.80
C SER A 21 1.75 -4.37 12.04
N ASP A 22 0.79 -4.79 12.86
CA ASP A 22 0.38 -4.07 14.09
C ASP A 22 1.50 -3.99 15.14
N GLU A 23 2.17 -5.12 15.39
CA GLU A 23 3.29 -5.21 16.33
C GLU A 23 4.50 -4.39 15.83
N LEU A 24 4.78 -4.49 14.52
CA LEU A 24 5.85 -3.74 13.87
C LEU A 24 5.60 -2.23 13.91
N LEU A 25 4.35 -1.80 13.66
CA LEU A 25 3.94 -0.41 13.72
C LEU A 25 4.09 0.15 15.13
N THR A 26 3.64 -0.61 16.14
CA THR A 26 3.81 -0.25 17.56
C THR A 26 5.30 -0.08 17.90
N GLY A 27 6.16 -0.93 17.36
CA GLY A 27 7.62 -0.86 17.52
C GLY A 27 8.30 0.35 16.85
N LEU A 28 7.57 1.20 16.13
CA LEU A 28 8.06 2.44 15.53
C LEU A 28 7.76 3.71 16.34
N ALA A 29 6.98 3.63 17.43
CA ALA A 29 6.51 4.79 18.18
C ALA A 29 7.63 5.75 18.65
N ASP A 30 8.80 5.20 19.00
CA ASP A 30 9.95 5.98 19.52
C ASP A 30 10.96 6.39 18.43
N VAL A 31 10.68 6.13 17.15
CA VAL A 31 11.62 6.42 16.08
C VAL A 31 11.53 7.91 15.69
N PRO A 32 12.65 8.67 15.73
CA PRO A 32 12.61 10.08 15.36
C PRO A 32 12.23 10.33 13.90
N ALA A 33 11.64 11.50 13.63
CA ALA A 33 11.29 11.98 12.29
C ALA A 33 10.26 11.12 11.53
N LEU A 34 9.55 10.21 12.20
CA LEU A 34 8.37 9.54 11.68
C LEU A 34 7.19 9.63 12.65
N ILE A 35 5.98 9.54 12.12
CA ILE A 35 4.76 9.31 12.89
C ILE A 35 4.21 7.94 12.48
N ALA A 36 3.97 7.07 13.47
CA ALA A 36 3.30 5.79 13.28
C ALA A 36 1.84 5.93 13.71
N LEU A 37 0.89 5.61 12.82
CA LEU A 37 -0.54 5.73 13.05
C LEU A 37 -1.22 4.38 12.84
N SER A 38 -1.84 3.83 13.89
CA SER A 38 -2.78 2.73 13.70
C SER A 38 -4.11 3.32 13.23
N LEU A 39 -4.42 3.06 11.97
CA LEU A 39 -5.59 3.52 11.22
C LEU A 39 -6.40 2.33 10.67
N ARG A 40 -6.04 1.09 11.04
CA ARG A 40 -6.83 -0.10 10.73
C ARG A 40 -8.28 0.14 11.16
N GLU A 41 -9.23 -0.16 10.27
CA GLU A 41 -10.68 0.08 10.46
C GLU A 41 -11.10 1.55 10.60
N ALA A 42 -10.18 2.52 10.48
CA ALA A 42 -10.56 3.92 10.46
C ALA A 42 -11.35 4.25 9.19
N ASP A 43 -12.30 5.18 9.32
CA ASP A 43 -12.98 5.74 8.15
C ASP A 43 -11.94 6.31 7.16
N PRO A 44 -12.03 6.02 5.85
CA PRO A 44 -11.00 6.40 4.90
C PRO A 44 -10.73 7.91 4.84
N SER A 45 -11.78 8.75 4.97
CA SER A 45 -11.64 10.20 4.97
C SER A 45 -10.91 10.70 6.22
N VAL A 46 -11.17 10.07 7.37
CA VAL A 46 -10.48 10.35 8.64
C VAL A 46 -9.01 9.92 8.55
N ALA A 47 -8.74 8.72 8.02
CA ALA A 47 -7.38 8.23 7.82
C ALA A 47 -6.57 9.17 6.91
N THR A 48 -7.14 9.56 5.76
CA THR A 48 -6.51 10.51 4.83
C THR A 48 -6.26 11.87 5.50
N HIS A 49 -7.22 12.39 6.28
CA HIS A 49 -7.00 13.63 7.02
C HIS A 49 -5.83 13.50 8.00
N LEU A 50 -5.78 12.43 8.80
CA LEU A 50 -4.70 12.24 9.78
C LEU A 50 -3.33 12.17 9.10
N VAL A 51 -3.22 11.40 8.01
CA VAL A 51 -1.99 11.29 7.22
C VAL A 51 -1.57 12.63 6.62
N THR A 52 -2.50 13.38 6.03
CA THR A 52 -2.18 14.66 5.35
C THR A 52 -1.91 15.81 6.32
N SER A 53 -2.44 15.75 7.54
CA SER A 53 -2.19 16.74 8.59
C SER A 53 -0.88 16.53 9.37
N ALA A 54 -0.20 15.40 9.15
CA ALA A 54 1.03 15.06 9.84
C ALA A 54 2.16 16.03 9.49
N SER A 55 2.91 16.46 10.52
CA SER A 55 4.03 17.40 10.36
C SER A 55 5.41 16.74 10.31
N ALA A 56 5.46 15.41 10.27
CA ALA A 56 6.71 14.65 10.23
C ALA A 56 7.12 14.31 8.77
N PRO A 57 8.41 14.19 8.46
CA PRO A 57 8.85 13.79 7.12
C PRO A 57 8.31 12.45 6.64
N TYR A 58 8.05 11.51 7.56
CA TYR A 58 7.51 10.18 7.24
C TYR A 58 6.25 9.90 8.06
N VAL A 59 5.24 9.31 7.42
CA VAL A 59 4.04 8.77 8.08
C VAL A 59 3.92 7.31 7.72
N ILE A 60 3.86 6.45 8.73
CA ILE A 60 3.68 5.00 8.57
C ILE A 60 2.31 4.64 9.15
N HIS A 61 1.48 3.93 8.40
CA HIS A 61 0.17 3.47 8.88
C HIS A 61 -0.15 2.05 8.42
N ASP A 62 -1.07 1.39 9.10
CA ASP A 62 -1.53 0.01 8.82
C ASP A 62 -2.82 -0.07 7.98
N ALA A 63 -3.48 1.07 7.66
CA ALA A 63 -4.63 1.09 6.75
C ALA A 63 -4.20 0.85 5.30
N ASP A 64 -4.67 -0.22 4.66
CA ASP A 64 -4.50 -0.43 3.21
C ASP A 64 -5.66 0.26 2.45
N PRO A 65 -5.42 1.36 1.71
CA PRO A 65 -6.49 2.05 1.00
C PRO A 65 -7.13 1.21 -0.12
N LEU A 66 -6.51 0.09 -0.50
CA LEU A 66 -7.02 -0.84 -1.50
C LEU A 66 -7.60 -2.12 -0.87
N GLU A 67 -7.74 -2.20 0.46
CA GLU A 67 -8.11 -3.43 1.18
C GLU A 67 -9.38 -4.10 0.64
N HIS A 68 -10.45 -3.32 0.41
CA HIS A 68 -11.71 -3.86 -0.10
C HIS A 68 -11.60 -4.40 -1.53
N VAL A 69 -10.87 -3.70 -2.41
CA VAL A 69 -10.60 -4.18 -3.77
C VAL A 69 -9.73 -5.42 -3.74
N ALA A 70 -8.71 -5.45 -2.87
CA ALA A 70 -7.84 -6.58 -2.68
C ALA A 70 -8.62 -7.82 -2.22
N ALA A 71 -9.52 -7.65 -1.24
CA ALA A 71 -10.40 -8.69 -0.74
C ALA A 71 -11.31 -9.22 -1.86
N ALA A 72 -11.99 -8.35 -2.61
CA ALA A 72 -12.86 -8.77 -3.70
C ALA A 72 -12.09 -9.47 -4.84
N TRP A 73 -10.85 -9.04 -5.12
CA TRP A 73 -9.97 -9.68 -6.09
C TRP A 73 -9.55 -11.08 -5.62
N VAL A 74 -9.18 -11.23 -4.34
CA VAL A 74 -8.89 -12.53 -3.73
C VAL A 74 -10.10 -13.45 -3.81
N GLU A 75 -11.28 -12.94 -3.45
CA GLU A 75 -12.52 -13.71 -3.48
C GLU A 75 -12.94 -14.14 -4.88
N LEU A 76 -12.69 -13.31 -5.90
CA LEU A 76 -12.91 -13.68 -7.30
C LEU A 76 -12.06 -14.90 -7.68
N TYR A 77 -10.77 -14.90 -7.35
CA TYR A 77 -9.85 -15.98 -7.72
C TYR A 77 -9.92 -17.22 -6.82
N GLU A 78 -10.48 -17.09 -5.62
CA GLU A 78 -10.83 -18.21 -4.76
C GLU A 78 -12.23 -18.77 -5.05
N GLU A 79 -12.88 -18.30 -6.11
CA GLU A 79 -14.25 -18.70 -6.52
C GLU A 79 -15.31 -18.44 -5.43
N ARG A 80 -15.06 -17.46 -4.56
CA ARG A 80 -15.95 -17.04 -3.46
C ARG A 80 -16.83 -15.84 -3.81
N ALA A 81 -16.48 -15.07 -4.84
CA ALA A 81 -17.23 -13.94 -5.34
C ALA A 81 -17.28 -13.90 -6.87
N THR A 82 -18.08 -12.99 -7.42
CA THR A 82 -18.21 -12.80 -8.88
C THR A 82 -17.41 -11.59 -9.34
N LEU A 83 -17.17 -11.50 -10.66
CA LEU A 83 -16.52 -10.33 -11.25
C LEU A 83 -17.26 -9.02 -10.92
N GLY A 84 -18.61 -9.05 -10.92
CA GLY A 84 -19.41 -7.88 -10.59
C GLY A 84 -19.17 -7.35 -9.17
N SER A 85 -18.82 -8.22 -8.21
CA SER A 85 -18.45 -7.79 -6.85
C SER A 85 -17.15 -6.97 -6.86
N LEU A 86 -16.14 -7.42 -7.60
CA LEU A 86 -14.89 -6.68 -7.78
C LEU A 86 -15.10 -5.35 -8.52
N GLU A 87 -15.92 -5.35 -9.56
CA GLU A 87 -16.23 -4.12 -10.32
C GLU A 87 -16.86 -3.04 -9.44
N ILE A 88 -17.77 -3.42 -8.52
CA ILE A 88 -18.40 -2.50 -7.56
C ILE A 88 -17.36 -1.91 -6.59
N GLU A 89 -16.47 -2.74 -6.03
CA GLU A 89 -15.43 -2.26 -5.11
C GLU A 89 -14.46 -1.32 -5.83
N VAL A 90 -14.10 -1.63 -7.08
CA VAL A 90 -13.26 -0.75 -7.91
C VAL A 90 -13.95 0.58 -8.19
N GLU A 91 -15.22 0.57 -8.63
CA GLU A 91 -15.96 1.80 -8.91
C GLU A 91 -16.09 2.68 -7.65
N THR A 92 -16.44 2.06 -6.53
CA THR A 92 -16.57 2.74 -5.23
C THR A 92 -15.26 3.42 -4.83
N LEU A 93 -14.15 2.68 -4.89
CA LEU A 93 -12.84 3.20 -4.51
C LEU A 93 -12.35 4.32 -5.46
N LEU A 94 -12.62 4.20 -6.76
CA LEU A 94 -12.32 5.27 -7.72
C LEU A 94 -13.14 6.53 -7.42
N GLY A 95 -14.37 6.40 -6.92
CA GLY A 95 -15.16 7.50 -6.39
C GLY A 95 -14.44 8.22 -5.23
N PHE A 96 -13.89 7.48 -4.27
CA PHE A 96 -13.14 8.04 -3.15
C PHE A 96 -11.82 8.69 -3.55
N PHE A 97 -11.11 8.14 -4.55
CA PHE A 97 -9.93 8.80 -5.11
C PHE A 97 -10.29 10.11 -5.80
N ALA A 98 -11.40 10.14 -6.56
CA ALA A 98 -11.86 11.32 -7.26
C ALA A 98 -12.31 12.45 -6.31
N SER A 99 -12.92 12.10 -5.16
CA SER A 99 -13.28 13.06 -4.11
C SER A 99 -12.11 13.46 -3.21
N GLY A 100 -10.99 12.73 -3.27
CA GLY A 100 -9.83 12.94 -2.40
C GLY A 100 -10.00 12.40 -0.98
N GLU A 101 -11.04 11.60 -0.74
CA GLU A 101 -11.28 10.91 0.53
C GLU A 101 -10.26 9.78 0.78
N VAL A 102 -9.72 9.21 -0.29
CA VAL A 102 -8.65 8.22 -0.24
C VAL A 102 -7.47 8.71 -1.08
N VAL A 103 -6.26 8.45 -0.61
CA VAL A 103 -5.01 8.73 -1.33
C VAL A 103 -4.13 7.48 -1.36
N MET A 104 -3.42 7.27 -2.47
CA MET A 104 -2.42 6.21 -2.55
C MET A 104 -1.23 6.57 -1.64
N PRO A 105 -0.68 5.60 -0.88
CA PRO A 105 0.55 5.82 -0.15
C PRO A 105 1.71 5.94 -1.13
N ASP A 106 2.80 6.61 -0.73
CA ASP A 106 3.99 6.66 -1.56
C ASP A 106 4.63 5.28 -1.70
N TYR A 107 4.59 4.46 -0.65
CA TYR A 107 5.11 3.10 -0.64
C TYR A 107 4.16 2.14 0.10
N TYR A 108 4.09 0.92 -0.39
CA TYR A 108 3.68 -0.25 0.38
C TYR A 108 4.92 -0.93 0.93
N VAL A 109 4.97 -1.18 2.23
CA VAL A 109 5.93 -2.09 2.85
C VAL A 109 5.18 -3.34 3.26
N VAL A 110 5.53 -4.47 2.66
CA VAL A 110 4.87 -5.77 2.88
C VAL A 110 5.71 -6.57 3.87
N ALA A 111 5.27 -6.65 5.12
CA ALA A 111 5.95 -7.38 6.17
C ALA A 111 5.66 -8.89 6.11
N GLY A 112 6.72 -9.69 6.25
CA GLY A 112 6.67 -11.14 6.32
C GLY A 112 5.98 -11.78 5.10
N PRO A 113 6.40 -11.47 3.86
CA PRO A 113 5.73 -11.97 2.66
C PRO A 113 5.66 -13.51 2.59
N GLU A 114 6.60 -14.20 3.23
CA GLU A 114 6.64 -15.66 3.32
C GLU A 114 5.53 -16.25 4.20
N ALA A 115 5.03 -15.47 5.17
CA ALA A 115 3.95 -15.85 6.08
C ALA A 115 2.56 -15.48 5.54
N ILE A 116 2.48 -14.76 4.41
CA ILE A 116 1.21 -14.42 3.77
C ILE A 116 0.77 -15.60 2.92
N GLU A 117 -0.32 -16.24 3.32
CA GLU A 117 -0.85 -17.43 2.66
C GLU A 117 -1.75 -17.09 1.46
N GLY A 118 -1.83 -18.04 0.53
CA GLY A 118 -2.83 -18.04 -0.54
C GLY A 118 -2.75 -16.85 -1.50
N THR A 119 -3.93 -16.47 -1.99
CA THR A 119 -4.09 -15.49 -3.07
C THR A 119 -3.73 -14.08 -2.61
N TRP A 120 -3.86 -13.77 -1.32
CA TRP A 120 -3.52 -12.47 -0.73
C TRP A 120 -2.07 -12.02 -1.00
N ARG A 121 -1.12 -12.96 -0.98
CA ARG A 121 0.28 -12.64 -1.29
C ARG A 121 0.45 -12.08 -2.70
N HIS A 122 -0.32 -12.59 -3.67
CA HIS A 122 -0.26 -12.18 -5.07
C HIS A 122 -0.89 -10.81 -5.32
N TRP A 123 -1.76 -10.33 -4.43
CA TRP A 123 -2.27 -8.96 -4.53
C TRP A 123 -1.12 -7.94 -4.39
N TRP A 124 -0.44 -7.92 -3.24
CA TRP A 124 0.62 -6.95 -3.00
C TRP A 124 1.85 -7.23 -3.87
N LEU A 125 2.36 -8.47 -3.87
CA LEU A 125 3.63 -8.82 -4.54
C LEU A 125 3.48 -9.14 -6.03
N GLY A 126 2.26 -9.16 -6.55
CA GLY A 126 1.94 -9.41 -7.94
C GLY A 126 1.18 -8.25 -8.56
N ALA A 127 -0.12 -8.13 -8.32
CA ALA A 127 -0.98 -7.13 -8.97
C ALA A 127 -0.48 -5.69 -8.73
N LEU A 128 -0.19 -5.30 -7.47
CA LEU A 128 0.34 -3.97 -7.17
C LEU A 128 1.78 -3.79 -7.63
N ALA A 129 2.65 -4.77 -7.34
CA ALA A 129 4.06 -4.72 -7.73
C ALA A 129 4.24 -4.63 -9.26
N LEU A 130 3.30 -5.17 -10.05
CA LEU A 130 3.29 -5.03 -11.50
C LEU A 130 3.10 -3.57 -11.97
N ARG A 131 2.43 -2.73 -11.17
CA ARG A 131 2.19 -1.32 -11.48
C ARG A 131 3.37 -0.43 -11.07
N ALA A 132 3.91 -0.66 -9.88
CA ALA A 132 5.03 0.12 -9.35
C ALA A 132 5.95 -0.74 -8.49
N PRO A 133 6.86 -1.54 -9.11
CA PRO A 133 7.67 -2.52 -8.38
C PRO A 133 8.62 -1.88 -7.36
N SER A 134 9.09 -0.65 -7.61
CA SER A 134 9.93 0.10 -6.67
C SER A 134 9.16 0.76 -5.53
N ARG A 135 7.82 0.62 -5.50
CA ARG A 135 6.94 1.13 -4.45
C ARG A 135 6.29 0.05 -3.60
N VAL A 136 6.41 -1.22 -3.98
CA VAL A 136 6.05 -2.36 -3.14
C VAL A 136 7.34 -2.99 -2.62
N LEU A 137 7.57 -2.84 -1.32
CA LEU A 137 8.83 -3.17 -0.67
C LEU A 137 8.62 -4.35 0.30
N PRO A 138 8.89 -5.60 -0.14
CA PRO A 138 8.89 -6.72 0.79
C PRO A 138 10.00 -6.55 1.83
N VAL A 139 9.65 -6.84 3.09
CA VAL A 139 10.58 -6.85 4.22
C VAL A 139 10.29 -8.05 5.12
N GLU A 140 11.34 -8.57 5.74
CA GLU A 140 11.17 -9.50 6.86
C GLU A 140 10.29 -8.84 7.94
N ALA A 141 9.44 -9.63 8.60
CA ALA A 141 8.58 -9.18 9.69
C ALA A 141 9.38 -8.93 10.98
N SER A 142 10.36 -8.04 10.93
CA SER A 142 11.19 -7.65 12.06
C SER A 142 11.45 -6.14 12.10
N GLY A 143 11.46 -5.58 13.32
CA GLY A 143 11.69 -4.15 13.53
C GLY A 143 13.01 -3.64 12.93
N PRO A 144 14.15 -4.35 13.07
CA PRO A 144 15.40 -3.97 12.43
C PRO A 144 15.31 -3.91 10.89
N ALA A 145 14.68 -4.90 10.26
CA ALA A 145 14.51 -4.94 8.80
C ALA A 145 13.62 -3.79 8.31
N LEU A 146 12.49 -3.54 8.97
CA LEU A 146 11.59 -2.43 8.67
C LEU A 146 12.30 -1.08 8.78
N ARG A 147 13.00 -0.81 9.89
CA ARG A 147 13.76 0.44 10.08
C ARG A 147 14.87 0.61 9.04
N SER A 148 15.54 -0.48 8.66
CA SER A 148 16.55 -0.46 7.59
C SER A 148 15.93 -0.07 6.25
N ARG A 149 14.76 -0.62 5.92
CA ARG A 149 14.03 -0.31 4.70
C ARG A 149 13.56 1.15 4.65
N LEU A 150 12.96 1.64 5.75
CA LEU A 150 12.49 3.03 5.84
C LEU A 150 13.63 4.05 5.66
N ARG A 151 14.86 3.72 6.07
CA ARG A 151 16.05 4.56 5.84
C ARG A 151 16.56 4.54 4.39
N SER A 152 16.10 3.61 3.57
CA SER A 152 16.61 3.35 2.21
C SER A 152 15.49 3.27 1.17
N LEU A 153 14.43 4.08 1.33
CA LEU A 153 13.32 4.13 0.39
C LEU A 153 13.80 4.55 -1.02
N PRO A 154 13.50 3.75 -2.07
CA PRO A 154 14.00 4.05 -3.41
C PRO A 154 13.33 5.27 -4.03
N THR A 155 14.11 6.22 -4.54
CA THR A 155 13.57 7.28 -5.40
C THR A 155 13.12 6.69 -6.73
N SER A 156 11.81 6.67 -7.00
CA SER A 156 11.24 6.05 -8.21
C SER A 156 10.02 6.81 -8.73
N ARG A 157 9.57 6.46 -9.96
CA ARG A 157 8.37 7.05 -10.56
C ARG A 157 7.16 6.89 -9.62
N PRO A 158 6.26 7.88 -9.51
CA PRO A 158 5.02 7.76 -8.74
C PRO A 158 4.15 6.61 -9.24
N TRP A 159 3.16 6.23 -8.44
CA TRP A 159 2.11 5.33 -8.87
C TRP A 159 1.46 5.85 -10.17
N PRO A 160 1.13 4.96 -11.12
CA PRO A 160 0.19 5.34 -12.17
C PRO A 160 -1.16 5.69 -11.55
N ASP A 161 -1.91 6.57 -12.21
CA ASP A 161 -3.26 6.95 -11.80
C ASP A 161 -4.13 5.69 -11.60
N PRO A 162 -4.70 5.45 -10.39
CA PRO A 162 -5.58 4.32 -10.10
C PRO A 162 -6.67 4.07 -11.16
N ALA A 163 -7.27 5.13 -11.72
CA ALA A 163 -8.33 5.02 -12.72
C ALA A 163 -7.87 4.34 -14.03
N THR A 164 -6.56 4.34 -14.31
CA THR A 164 -6.00 3.74 -15.53
C THR A 164 -5.79 2.23 -15.42
N TRP A 165 -5.74 1.67 -14.21
CA TRP A 165 -5.36 0.26 -14.03
C TRP A 165 -6.28 -0.54 -13.10
N LEU A 166 -6.93 0.07 -12.10
CA LEU A 166 -7.85 -0.64 -11.21
C LEU A 166 -8.99 -1.34 -11.97
N PRO A 167 -9.62 -0.75 -13.01
CA PRO A 167 -10.67 -1.43 -13.79
C PRO A 167 -10.22 -2.67 -14.58
N HIS A 168 -8.92 -3.00 -14.56
CA HIS A 168 -8.32 -4.09 -15.31
C HIS A 168 -7.68 -5.16 -14.41
N VAL A 169 -7.79 -5.04 -13.07
CA VAL A 169 -7.13 -5.96 -12.13
C VAL A 169 -7.68 -7.38 -12.16
N GLN A 170 -8.90 -7.58 -12.69
CA GLN A 170 -9.47 -8.89 -12.98
C GLN A 170 -8.68 -9.70 -14.04
N PHE A 171 -7.75 -9.07 -14.75
CA PHE A 171 -6.87 -9.74 -15.70
C PHE A 171 -5.49 -10.08 -15.09
N ASP A 172 -5.20 -9.59 -13.88
CA ASP A 172 -4.00 -9.90 -13.14
C ASP A 172 -4.18 -11.26 -12.45
N ILE A 173 -3.89 -12.36 -13.15
CA ILE A 173 -4.09 -13.71 -12.61
C ILE A 173 -3.02 -14.02 -11.55
N PRO A 174 -3.36 -14.43 -10.29
CA PRO A 174 -2.42 -14.58 -9.18
C PRO A 174 -1.12 -15.32 -9.53
N ASP A 175 -1.21 -16.50 -10.15
CA ASP A 175 -0.03 -17.32 -10.51
C ASP A 175 0.77 -16.77 -11.70
N ARG A 176 0.26 -15.73 -12.38
CA ARG A 176 0.90 -15.08 -13.53
C ARG A 176 1.40 -13.68 -13.19
N VAL A 177 0.95 -13.08 -12.09
CA VAL A 177 1.38 -11.77 -11.62
C VAL A 177 2.27 -11.92 -10.38
N GLY A 178 3.47 -11.36 -10.44
CA GLY A 178 4.48 -11.55 -9.41
C GLY A 178 5.81 -10.96 -9.84
N LEU A 179 6.58 -10.47 -8.87
CA LEU A 179 8.03 -10.33 -9.03
C LEU A 179 8.55 -11.72 -9.40
N ARG A 180 8.78 -11.97 -10.70
CA ARG A 180 9.37 -13.22 -11.16
C ARG A 180 10.63 -13.45 -10.34
N ASP A 181 10.75 -14.61 -9.71
CA ASP A 181 12.04 -15.10 -9.27
C ASP A 181 12.99 -14.92 -10.45
N GLN A 182 14.05 -14.14 -10.21
CA GLN A 182 15.03 -13.81 -11.22
C GLN A 182 15.58 -15.13 -11.78
N PRO A 183 15.40 -15.47 -13.07
CA PRO A 183 15.97 -16.69 -13.61
C PRO A 183 17.47 -16.47 -13.74
N GLY A 184 18.26 -17.03 -12.81
CA GLY A 184 19.71 -16.87 -12.86
C GLY A 184 20.48 -17.37 -11.64
N ALA A 185 20.53 -18.68 -11.43
CA ALA A 185 21.74 -19.35 -10.98
C ALA A 185 21.85 -20.67 -11.76
N ALA A 186 22.93 -20.79 -12.52
CA ALA A 186 23.27 -21.92 -13.38
C ALA A 186 23.47 -23.23 -12.60
#